data_AF-A0A5J4P591-F1
#
_entry.id   AF-A0A5J4P591-F1
#
_cell.length_a   1.000
_cell.length_b   1.000
_cell.length_c   1.000
_cell.angle_alpha   90.00
_cell.angle_beta   90.00
_cell.angle_gamma   90.00
#
_symmetry.space_group_name_H-M   'P 1'
#
loop_
_entity.id
_entity.type
_entity.pdbx_description
1 polymer ?
#
loop_
_entity_poly.entity_id
_entity_poly.type
_entity_poly.pdbx_seq_one_letter_code
_entity_poly.pdbx_strand_id
1 'polypeptide(L)' 'DVFVIIGTSMNVYPAAGLLNYVSREADVWLIDPKEVRVDNSRKTNIIRKGASEGVAELLSRLCN' A
#
# COMPACT_ATOMS: atom_id res chain seq x y z
N ASP A 1 -5.98 -10.04 -7.37
CA ASP A 1 -6.40 -9.27 -6.17
C ASP A 1 -5.38 -8.21 -5.82
N VAL A 2 -5.85 -7.06 -5.34
CA VAL A 2 -5.02 -5.90 -4.99
C VAL A 2 -5.27 -5.52 -3.54
N PHE A 3 -4.20 -5.26 -2.78
CA PHE A 3 -4.27 -4.74 -1.43
C PHE A 3 -3.60 -3.36 -1.38
N VAL A 4 -4.30 -2.36 -0.85
CA VAL A 4 -3.84 -0.97 -0.87
C VAL A 4 -3.80 -0.41 0.55
N ILE A 5 -2.63 0.10 0.93
CA ILE A 5 -2.36 0.78 2.20
C ILE A 5 -2.32 2.28 1.91
N ILE A 6 -3.19 3.08 2.53
CA ILE A 6 -3.32 4.52 2.24
C ILE A 6 -3.28 5.32 3.54
N GLY A 7 -2.38 6.31 3.61
CA GLY A 7 -2.39 7.34 4.66
C GLY A 7 -2.24 6.81 6.08
N THR A 8 -1.42 5.77 6.28
CA THR A 8 -1.16 5.17 7.59
C THR A 8 0.33 5.01 7.82
N SER A 9 0.75 5.20 9.07
CA SER A 9 2.13 4.98 9.50
C SER A 9 2.48 3.50 9.66
N MET A 10 1.50 2.59 9.55
CA MET A 10 1.66 1.15 9.83
C MET A 10 2.13 0.82 11.26
N ASN A 11 1.91 1.73 12.22
CA ASN A 11 2.34 1.55 13.62
C ASN A 11 1.22 1.12 14.59
N VAL A 12 -0.03 1.00 14.10
CA VAL A 12 -1.20 0.68 14.94
C VAL A 12 -1.66 -0.75 14.67
N TYR A 13 -1.57 -1.59 15.70
CA TYR A 13 -2.09 -2.96 15.69
C TYR A 13 -3.54 -2.97 16.20
N PRO A 14 -4.43 -3.80 15.65
CA PRO A 14 -4.15 -4.91 14.73
C PRO A 14 -4.07 -4.52 13.24
N ALA A 15 -4.50 -3.31 12.85
CA ALA A 15 -4.67 -2.93 11.44
C ALA A 15 -3.39 -3.08 10.59
N ALA A 16 -2.22 -2.68 11.11
CA ALA A 16 -0.94 -2.86 10.44
C ALA A 16 -0.59 -4.33 10.15
N GLY A 17 -1.13 -5.26 10.94
CA GLY A 17 -0.94 -6.70 10.78
C GLY A 17 -1.76 -7.32 9.63
N LEU A 18 -2.69 -6.59 9.02
CA LEU A 18 -3.51 -7.12 7.90
C LEU A 18 -2.64 -7.60 6.73
N LEU A 19 -1.50 -6.94 6.51
CA LEU A 19 -0.54 -7.33 5.47
C LEU A 19 -0.05 -8.79 5.60
N ASN A 20 -0.02 -9.33 6.82
CA ASN A 20 0.40 -10.70 7.10
C ASN A 20 -0.64 -11.75 6.68
N TYR A 21 -1.90 -11.33 6.53
CA TYR A 21 -3.01 -12.20 6.11
C TYR A 21 -3.32 -12.07 4.61
N VAL A 22 -2.72 -11.09 3.94
CA VAL A 22 -2.85 -10.88 2.50
C VAL A 22 -2.03 -11.93 1.75
N SER A 23 -2.65 -12.65 0.81
CA SER A 23 -2.00 -13.64 -0.06
C SER A 23 -0.67 -13.10 -0.61
N ARG A 24 0.35 -13.96 -0.68
CA ARG A 24 1.67 -13.59 -1.25
C ARG A 24 1.60 -13.19 -2.72
N GLU A 25 0.59 -13.66 -3.44
CA GLU A 25 0.35 -13.35 -4.86
C GLU A 25 -0.39 -12.03 -5.07
N ALA A 26 -0.98 -11.45 -4.02
CA ALA A 26 -1.68 -10.18 -4.15
C ALA A 26 -0.70 -9.03 -4.41
N ASP A 27 -1.07 -8.16 -5.36
CA ASP A 27 -0.34 -6.93 -5.64
C ASP A 27 -0.57 -5.92 -4.51
N VAL A 28 0.50 -5.59 -3.80
CA VAL A 28 0.47 -4.66 -2.67
C VAL A 28 0.91 -3.27 -3.11
N TRP A 29 0.11 -2.28 -2.73
CA TRP A 29 0.36 -0.87 -2.98
C TRP A 29 0.37 -0.07 -1.69
N LEU A 30 1.31 0.87 -1.58
CA LEU A 30 1.42 1.83 -0.49
C LEU A 30 1.33 3.25 -1.06
N ILE A 31 0.34 4.01 -0.60
CA ILE A 31 0.13 5.43 -0.95
C ILE A 31 0.30 6.27 0.31
N ASP A 32 1.42 6.98 0.39
CA ASP A 32 1.69 7.95 1.45
C ASP A 32 2.74 8.98 0.97
N PRO A 33 2.57 10.29 1.24
CA PRO A 33 3.59 11.27 0.87
C PRO A 33 4.89 11.13 1.70
N LYS A 34 4.83 10.50 2.87
CA LYS A 34 5.96 10.26 3.76
C LYS A 34 6.56 8.88 3.53
N GLU A 35 7.74 8.68 4.11
CA GLU A 35 8.35 7.35 4.16
C GLU A 35 7.67 6.50 5.24
N VAL A 36 7.00 5.44 4.80
CA VAL A 36 6.42 4.43 5.68
C VAL A 36 7.30 3.18 5.61
N ARG A 37 7.78 2.74 6.77
CA ARG A 37 8.51 1.48 6.88
C ARG A 37 7.50 0.35 6.81
N VAL A 38 7.58 -0.42 5.73
CA VAL A 38 6.88 -1.70 5.57
C VAL A 38 7.91 -2.82 5.58
N ASP A 39 7.50 -4.00 6.01
CA ASP A 39 8.36 -5.18 5.97
C ASP A 39 8.85 -5.45 4.53
N ASN A 40 10.16 -5.62 4.36
CA ASN A 40 10.81 -5.90 3.08
C ASN A 40 10.63 -7.37 2.63
N SER A 41 9.95 -8.21 3.42
CA SER A 41 9.72 -9.62 3.10
C SER A 41 8.84 -9.86 1.86
N ARG A 42 8.16 -8.83 1.36
CA ARG A 42 7.39 -8.87 0.11
C ARG A 42 7.56 -7.61 -0.73
N LYS A 43 7.41 -7.76 -2.05
CA LYS A 43 7.38 -6.62 -2.97
C LYS A 43 6.17 -5.74 -2.67
N THR A 44 6.42 -4.46 -2.44
CA THR A 44 5.39 -3.43 -2.24
C THR A 44 5.63 -2.31 -3.26
N ASN A 45 4.61 -1.99 -4.05
CA ASN A 45 4.66 -0.87 -4.99
C ASN A 45 4.33 0.43 -4.23
N ILE A 46 5.16 1.46 -4.37
CA ILE A 46 5.02 2.69 -3.57
C ILE A 46 4.68 3.88 -4.46
N ILE A 47 3.66 4.63 -4.07
CA ILE A 47 3.27 5.92 -4.67
C ILE A 47 3.45 6.99 -3.58
N ARG A 48 4.45 7.87 -3.75
CA ARG A 48 4.78 8.94 -2.79
C ARG A 48 3.93 10.18 -3.00
N LYS A 49 2.61 10.04 -2.77
CA LYS A 49 1.61 11.11 -2.97
C LYS A 49 0.56 11.10 -1.86
N GLY A 50 -0.19 12.20 -1.77
CA GLY A 50 -1.38 12.26 -0.92
C GLY A 50 -2.45 11.26 -1.40
N ALA A 51 -3.38 10.89 -0.50
CA ALA A 51 -4.37 9.85 -0.75
C ALA A 51 -5.15 10.06 -2.06
N SER A 52 -5.72 11.24 -2.29
CA SER A 52 -6.54 11.51 -3.48
C SER A 52 -5.75 11.38 -4.79
N GLU A 53 -4.57 12.01 -4.86
CA GLU A 53 -3.72 11.98 -6.06
C GLU A 53 -3.14 10.58 -6.31
N GLY A 54 -2.71 9.89 -5.24
CA GLY A 54 -2.14 8.56 -5.33
C GLY A 54 -3.16 7.49 -5.74
N VAL A 55 -4.41 7.60 -5.29
CA VAL A 55 -5.49 6.71 -5.74
C VAL A 55 -5.80 6.95 -7.22
N ALA A 56 -5.87 8.20 -7.67
CA ALA A 56 -6.09 8.50 -9.09
C ALA A 56 -5.00 7.88 -9.98
N GLU A 57 -3.74 8.00 -9.57
CA GLU A 57 -2.62 7.39 -10.27
C GLU A 57 -2.66 5.86 -10.23
N LEU A 58 -3.00 5.25 -9.09
CA LEU A 58 -3.16 3.80 -8.97
C LEU A 58 -4.21 3.28 -9.95
N LEU A 59 -5.37 3.95 -10.04
CA LEU A 59 -6.42 3.58 -10.99
C LEU A 59 -5.92 3.65 -12.43
N SER A 60 -5.17 4.69 -12.81
CA SER A 60 -4.56 4.78 -14.13
C SER A 60 -3.57 3.64 -14.43
N ARG A 61 -2.87 3.12 -13.42
CA ARG A 61 -1.93 2.00 -13.57
C ARG A 61 -2.61 0.63 -13.65
N LEU A 62 -3.77 0.46 -13.02
CA LEU A 62 -4.50 -0.82 -12.98
C LEU A 62 -5.49 -1.00 -14.14
N CYS A 63 -5.98 0.10 -14.71
CA CYS A 63 -6.95 0.08 -15.80
C CYS A 63 -6.32 0.10 -17.21
N ASN A 64 -4.99 0.07 -17.30
CA ASN A 64 -4.22 -0.11 -18.53
C ASN A 64 -3.71 -1.55 -18.63
#